data_AF-A0A8D0MYJ2-F1
#
_entry.id   AF-A0A8D0MYJ2-F1
#
_cell.length_a   1.000
_cell.length_b   1.000
_cell.length_c   1.000
_cell.angle_alpha   90.00
_cell.angle_beta   90.00
_cell.angle_gamma   90.00
#
_symmetry.space_group_name_H-M   'P 1'
#
loop_
_entity.id
_entity.type
_entity.pdbx_description
1 polymer ?
#
loop_
_entity_poly.entity_id
_entity_poly.type
_entity_poly.pdbx_seq_one_letter_code
_entity_poly.pdbx_strand_id
1 'polypeptide(L)'
;LGKQEHFQISFDLAEYTADVDGVGTLRLLDAVKTCGLIGSVRFYQASTSELYGKVQETPQKETTPFYPRSPYGAAKLYAYWIVVNFREAYNLFAVNGILFNHESPRRGANFVTRKISRSVAKIYLGQLECFSLGNLDAKRDWGHAKDYVEAMWLMLQSDEPEDFVIATGEVHSVREFVEKSFLHIGKTIVWEGKDEHEVGRCKESGRVHVRVDLKYYRPTEVMEKGAPKPRGRNWPESAPAFVKTEAQRKRGDAKVALTVAPRKRQGKRWGENGTLEREARLKTSQCGLFNLMFYLGCCLLDPF
;
A
#
# COMPACT_ATOMS: atom_id res chain seq x y z
N LEU A 1 -16.57 7.36 6.30
CA LEU A 1 -15.99 8.59 5.71
C LEU A 1 -14.54 8.31 5.32
N GLY A 2 -14.10 8.92 4.22
CA GLY A 2 -12.71 8.84 3.74
C GLY A 2 -11.78 9.70 4.59
N LYS A 3 -10.49 9.38 4.54
CA LYS A 3 -9.40 10.10 5.22
C LYS A 3 -8.60 10.94 4.22
N GLN A 4 -7.95 12.01 4.70
CA GLN A 4 -6.81 12.59 4.01
C GLN A 4 -5.61 11.65 4.28
N GLU A 5 -5.16 10.89 3.27
CA GLU A 5 -4.18 9.82 3.49
C GLU A 5 -2.74 10.20 3.16
N HIS A 6 -2.52 11.41 2.63
CA HIS A 6 -1.27 11.75 1.98
C HIS A 6 -0.38 12.58 2.89
N PHE A 7 0.63 11.90 3.46
CA PHE A 7 1.60 12.45 4.40
C PHE A 7 2.16 13.81 4.01
N GLN A 8 2.69 13.94 2.79
CA GLN A 8 3.29 15.21 2.35
C GLN A 8 2.26 16.34 2.33
N ILE A 9 1.04 16.05 1.88
CA ILE A 9 -0.01 17.07 1.74
C ILE A 9 -0.53 17.48 3.13
N SER A 10 -0.40 16.62 4.14
CA SER A 10 -0.81 16.99 5.51
C SER A 10 0.03 18.12 6.10
N PHE A 11 1.27 18.34 5.65
CA PHE A 11 2.06 19.50 6.04
C PHE A 11 1.51 20.80 5.44
N ASP A 12 0.95 20.73 4.23
CA ASP A 12 0.38 21.88 3.53
C ASP A 12 -1.08 22.16 3.95
N LEU A 13 -1.81 21.13 4.38
CA LEU A 13 -3.24 21.18 4.73
C LEU A 13 -3.49 20.61 6.14
N ALA A 14 -2.71 21.06 7.13
CA ALA A 14 -2.72 20.51 8.48
C ALA A 14 -4.08 20.62 9.19
N GLU A 15 -4.73 21.80 9.11
CA GLU A 15 -6.03 22.04 9.76
C GLU A 15 -7.13 21.15 9.16
N TYR A 16 -7.22 21.10 7.83
CA TYR A 16 -8.15 20.22 7.13
C TYR A 16 -7.91 18.75 7.48
N THR A 17 -6.63 18.34 7.57
CA THR A 17 -6.27 16.97 7.98
C THR A 17 -6.76 16.67 9.40
N ALA A 18 -6.57 17.59 10.35
CA ALA A 18 -7.02 17.41 11.72
C ALA A 18 -8.56 17.34 11.83
N ASP A 19 -9.26 18.21 11.10
CA ASP A 19 -10.73 18.24 11.11
C ASP A 19 -11.35 16.96 10.56
N VAL A 20 -10.80 16.42 9.47
CA VAL A 20 -11.31 15.19 8.84
C VAL A 20 -10.84 13.94 9.58
N ASP A 21 -9.53 13.76 9.78
CA ASP A 21 -8.98 12.50 10.28
C ASP A 21 -9.08 12.37 11.80
N GLY A 22 -9.00 13.49 12.52
CA GLY A 22 -9.16 13.55 13.97
C GLY A 22 -10.63 13.74 14.35
N VAL A 23 -11.14 14.96 14.17
CA VAL A 23 -12.48 15.35 14.65
C VAL A 23 -13.59 14.60 13.91
N GLY A 24 -13.40 14.26 12.63
CA GLY A 24 -14.35 13.42 11.88
C GLY A 24 -14.58 12.04 12.51
N THR A 25 -13.57 11.47 13.18
CA THR A 25 -13.73 10.21 13.93
C THR A 25 -14.64 10.42 15.15
N LEU A 26 -14.42 11.48 15.93
CA LEU A 26 -15.29 11.85 17.05
C LEU A 26 -16.73 12.05 16.57
N ARG A 27 -16.96 12.80 15.48
CA ARG A 27 -18.31 13.07 14.95
C ARG A 27 -19.08 11.79 14.63
N LEU A 28 -18.41 10.76 14.10
CA LEU A 28 -19.05 9.47 13.83
C LEU A 28 -19.39 8.71 15.12
N LEU A 29 -18.48 8.70 16.10
CA LEU A 29 -18.73 8.09 17.40
C LEU A 29 -19.88 8.78 18.15
N ASP A 30 -19.89 10.11 18.15
CA ASP A 30 -20.99 10.90 18.71
C ASP A 30 -22.30 10.61 17.99
N ALA A 31 -22.32 10.51 16.66
CA ALA A 31 -23.53 10.15 15.93
C ALA A 31 -24.08 8.77 16.34
N VAL A 32 -23.22 7.76 16.49
CA VAL A 32 -23.62 6.43 17.01
C VAL A 32 -24.25 6.57 18.40
N LYS A 33 -23.64 7.37 19.28
CA LYS A 33 -24.14 7.64 20.62
C LYS A 33 -25.49 8.37 20.61
N THR A 34 -25.61 9.46 19.87
CA THR A 34 -26.82 10.29 19.77
C THR A 34 -28.00 9.52 19.19
N CYS A 35 -27.75 8.63 18.22
CA CYS A 35 -28.78 7.77 17.65
C CYS A 35 -29.17 6.58 18.56
N GLY A 36 -28.57 6.44 19.74
CA GLY A 36 -28.87 5.34 20.66
C GLY A 36 -28.35 3.98 20.20
N LEU A 37 -27.34 3.94 19.33
CA LEU A 37 -26.87 2.72 18.67
C LEU A 37 -25.70 2.01 19.36
N ILE A 38 -25.28 2.49 20.54
CA ILE A 38 -24.11 1.98 21.28
C ILE A 38 -24.13 0.46 21.47
N GLY A 39 -25.28 -0.13 21.77
CA GLY A 39 -25.41 -1.58 22.02
C GLY A 39 -25.58 -2.44 20.76
N SER A 40 -25.58 -1.85 19.56
CA SER A 40 -25.91 -2.56 18.31
C SER A 40 -24.86 -2.40 17.21
N VAL A 41 -24.14 -1.28 17.19
CA VAL A 41 -23.13 -0.97 16.17
C VAL A 41 -21.75 -1.44 16.65
N ARG A 42 -21.00 -2.05 15.74
CA ARG A 42 -19.56 -2.28 15.90
C ARG A 42 -18.78 -1.28 15.04
N PHE A 43 -17.81 -0.59 15.63
CA PHE A 43 -17.06 0.49 15.01
C PHE A 43 -15.60 0.08 14.76
N TYR A 44 -15.11 0.25 13.53
CA TYR A 44 -13.70 0.04 13.20
C TYR A 44 -13.06 1.38 12.84
N GLN A 45 -11.94 1.69 13.50
CA GLN A 45 -11.09 2.82 13.16
C GLN A 45 -9.87 2.38 12.36
N ALA A 46 -9.71 2.99 11.19
CA ALA A 46 -8.51 2.86 10.37
C ALA A 46 -7.34 3.68 10.96
N SER A 47 -6.74 3.13 12.01
CA SER A 47 -5.47 3.57 12.58
C SER A 47 -4.30 3.15 11.68
N THR A 48 -3.06 3.43 12.09
CA THR A 48 -1.91 3.40 11.17
C THR A 48 -0.59 3.20 11.90
N SER A 49 0.38 2.55 11.25
CA SER A 49 1.77 2.48 11.73
C SER A 49 2.44 3.86 11.87
N GLU A 50 1.82 4.91 11.34
CA GLU A 50 2.27 6.30 11.43
C GLU A 50 2.12 6.93 12.80
N LEU A 51 1.40 6.25 13.69
CA LEU A 51 1.44 6.53 15.13
C LEU A 51 2.85 6.28 15.69
N TYR A 52 3.63 5.36 15.13
CA TYR A 52 5.00 5.03 15.53
C TYR A 52 6.09 5.86 14.81
N GLY A 53 5.80 7.10 14.41
CA GLY A 53 6.66 7.93 13.57
C GLY A 53 8.16 7.92 13.94
N LYS A 54 8.53 8.37 15.15
CA LYS A 54 9.88 8.15 15.70
C LYS A 54 9.86 6.87 16.51
N VAL A 55 10.27 5.77 15.88
CA VAL A 55 10.26 4.44 16.49
C VAL A 55 10.98 4.42 17.84
N GLN A 56 10.29 3.89 18.86
CA GLN A 56 10.82 3.68 20.20
C GLN A 56 11.23 2.22 20.44
N GLU A 57 10.58 1.26 19.77
CA GLU A 57 10.86 -0.17 19.87
C GLU A 57 10.79 -0.84 18.49
N THR A 58 11.65 -1.83 18.23
CA THR A 58 11.65 -2.60 16.98
C THR A 58 11.68 -4.12 17.29
N PRO A 59 10.76 -4.92 16.71
CA PRO A 59 9.63 -4.49 15.89
C PRO A 59 8.50 -3.86 16.73
N GLN A 60 7.71 -2.98 16.14
CA GLN A 60 6.61 -2.30 16.85
C GLN A 60 5.45 -3.27 17.12
N LYS A 61 4.79 -3.11 18.26
CA LYS A 61 3.60 -3.88 18.67
C LYS A 61 2.57 -2.94 19.32
N GLU A 62 1.42 -3.48 19.72
CA GLU A 62 0.31 -2.73 20.33
C GLU A 62 0.76 -1.92 21.55
N THR A 63 1.73 -2.43 22.32
CA THR A 63 2.27 -1.76 23.52
C THR A 63 3.38 -0.77 23.23
N THR A 64 3.87 -0.68 21.99
CA THR A 64 4.98 0.21 21.66
C THR A 64 4.52 1.67 21.75
N PRO A 65 5.27 2.56 22.43
CA PRO A 65 4.86 3.96 22.56
C PRO A 65 4.71 4.68 21.22
N PHE A 66 3.64 5.46 21.09
CA PHE A 66 3.41 6.30 19.92
C PHE A 66 4.29 7.56 19.94
N TYR A 67 4.77 7.97 18.76
CA TYR A 67 5.52 9.20 18.54
C TYR A 67 5.27 9.69 17.10
N PRO A 68 4.15 10.39 16.82
CA PRO A 68 3.83 10.86 15.48
C PRO A 68 4.85 11.90 14.98
N ARG A 69 5.09 11.91 13.66
CA ARG A 69 6.06 12.80 12.98
C ARG A 69 5.43 13.57 11.81
N SER A 70 4.12 13.80 11.85
CA SER A 70 3.40 14.62 10.86
C SER A 70 2.04 15.07 11.43
N PRO A 71 1.41 16.12 10.86
CA PRO A 71 0.03 16.50 11.19
C PRO A 71 -0.96 15.35 11.01
N TYR A 72 -0.81 14.55 9.95
CA TYR A 72 -1.58 13.30 9.77
C TYR A 72 -1.40 12.33 10.94
N GLY A 73 -0.15 12.08 11.35
CA GLY A 73 0.14 11.19 12.48
C GLY A 73 -0.48 11.67 13.79
N ALA A 74 -0.45 12.99 14.04
CA ALA A 74 -1.05 13.59 15.23
C ALA A 74 -2.59 13.51 15.20
N ALA A 75 -3.22 13.81 14.06
CA ALA A 75 -4.67 13.67 13.88
C ALA A 75 -5.13 12.22 14.09
N LYS A 76 -4.38 11.25 13.53
CA LYS A 76 -4.65 9.83 13.73
C LYS A 76 -4.42 9.37 15.17
N LEU A 77 -3.49 9.99 15.91
CA LEU A 77 -3.28 9.70 17.32
C LEU A 77 -4.50 10.14 18.16
N TYR A 78 -5.05 11.32 17.88
CA TYR A 78 -6.31 11.74 18.50
C TYR A 78 -7.43 10.74 18.20
N ALA A 79 -7.59 10.36 16.93
CA ALA A 79 -8.63 9.42 16.50
C ALA A 79 -8.48 8.03 17.16
N TYR A 80 -7.25 7.56 17.35
CA TYR A 80 -6.98 6.33 18.09
C TYR A 80 -7.51 6.42 19.52
N TRP A 81 -7.12 7.47 20.26
CA TRP A 81 -7.46 7.61 21.67
C TRP A 81 -8.93 7.90 21.92
N ILE A 82 -9.60 8.65 21.03
CA ILE A 82 -11.04 8.88 21.20
C ILE A 82 -11.85 7.59 21.00
N VAL A 83 -11.40 6.69 20.12
CA VAL A 83 -12.01 5.36 19.95
C VAL A 83 -11.83 4.50 21.20
N VAL A 84 -10.60 4.46 21.75
CA VAL A 84 -10.32 3.77 23.02
C VAL A 84 -11.23 4.32 24.13
N ASN A 85 -11.34 5.64 24.23
CA ASN A 85 -12.18 6.27 25.25
C ASN A 85 -13.67 5.93 25.11
N PHE A 86 -14.22 5.89 23.89
CA PHE A 86 -15.61 5.49 23.67
C PHE A 86 -15.86 4.01 24.02
N ARG A 87 -14.91 3.14 23.71
CA ARG A 87 -14.95 1.74 24.11
C ARG A 87 -14.99 1.62 25.64
N GLU A 88 -14.10 2.29 26.35
CA GLU A 88 -13.97 2.19 27.81
C GLU A 88 -15.10 2.91 28.57
N ALA A 89 -15.53 4.09 28.10
CA ALA A 89 -16.50 4.92 28.82
C ALA A 89 -17.96 4.51 28.56
N TYR A 90 -18.26 3.98 27.37
CA TYR A 90 -19.64 3.68 26.95
C TYR A 90 -19.87 2.21 26.60
N ASN A 91 -18.86 1.35 26.77
CA ASN A 91 -18.91 -0.06 26.37
C ASN A 91 -19.30 -0.24 24.89
N LEU A 92 -18.95 0.72 24.03
CA LEU A 92 -19.14 0.58 22.59
C LEU A 92 -18.15 -0.46 22.06
N PHE A 93 -18.62 -1.40 21.23
CA PHE A 93 -17.71 -2.27 20.48
C PHE A 93 -16.98 -1.41 19.44
N ALA A 94 -15.78 -0.91 19.79
CA ALA A 94 -14.98 -0.08 18.92
C ALA A 94 -13.51 -0.54 18.92
N VAL A 95 -12.91 -0.71 17.75
CA VAL A 95 -11.56 -1.29 17.60
C VAL A 95 -10.68 -0.42 16.72
N ASN A 96 -9.39 -0.36 17.04
CA ASN A 96 -8.35 0.24 16.20
C ASN A 96 -7.57 -0.84 15.46
N GLY A 97 -7.63 -0.81 14.13
CA GLY A 97 -6.64 -1.52 13.32
C GLY A 97 -5.41 -0.65 13.11
N ILE A 98 -4.28 -1.00 13.73
CA ILE A 98 -2.99 -0.32 13.55
C ILE A 98 -2.28 -0.95 12.34
N LEU A 99 -2.72 -0.53 11.15
CA LEU A 99 -2.25 -1.14 9.90
C LEU A 99 -0.93 -0.52 9.43
N PHE A 100 0.02 -1.40 9.10
CA PHE A 100 1.24 -1.05 8.36
C PHE A 100 0.93 -0.82 6.88
N ASN A 101 1.93 -0.42 6.09
CA ASN A 101 1.71 -0.07 4.70
C ASN A 101 1.15 -1.27 3.93
N HIS A 102 0.12 -1.03 3.14
CA HIS A 102 -0.51 -2.05 2.32
C HIS A 102 -0.88 -1.47 0.98
N GLU A 103 -0.59 -2.24 -0.06
CA GLU A 103 -0.51 -1.75 -1.43
C GLU A 103 -1.42 -2.58 -2.36
N SER A 104 -1.76 -2.03 -3.52
CA SER A 104 -2.54 -2.76 -4.54
C SER A 104 -2.46 -2.03 -5.89
N PRO A 105 -2.94 -2.67 -6.99
CA PRO A 105 -3.16 -1.98 -8.27
C PRO A 105 -4.21 -0.85 -8.21
N ARG A 106 -4.86 -0.62 -7.06
CA ARG A 106 -5.79 0.50 -6.83
C ARG A 106 -5.17 1.61 -5.98
N ARG A 107 -3.93 1.47 -5.50
CA ARG A 107 -3.24 2.48 -4.70
C ARG A 107 -3.16 3.82 -5.43
N GLY A 108 -3.38 4.93 -4.72
CA GLY A 108 -3.25 6.27 -5.29
C GLY A 108 -1.87 6.52 -5.92
N ALA A 109 -1.82 7.22 -7.05
CA ALA A 109 -0.60 7.40 -7.82
C ALA A 109 0.51 8.20 -7.12
N ASN A 110 0.16 8.95 -6.07
CA ASN A 110 1.10 9.77 -5.30
C ASN A 110 1.89 8.97 -4.25
N PHE A 111 1.45 7.76 -3.90
CA PHE A 111 2.20 6.88 -3.00
C PHE A 111 3.41 6.26 -3.72
N VAL A 112 4.52 6.11 -2.99
CA VAL A 112 5.84 5.76 -3.56
C VAL A 112 5.83 4.48 -4.40
N THR A 113 5.20 3.41 -3.91
CA THR A 113 5.07 2.12 -4.60
C THR A 113 4.34 2.24 -5.93
N ARG A 114 3.27 3.04 -5.97
CA ARG A 114 2.48 3.28 -7.18
C ARG A 114 3.17 4.24 -8.14
N LYS A 115 3.87 5.25 -7.61
CA LYS A 115 4.72 6.14 -8.40
C LYS A 115 5.81 5.35 -9.11
N ILE A 116 6.50 4.44 -8.41
CA ILE A 116 7.55 3.59 -8.96
C ILE A 116 6.98 2.66 -10.05
N SER A 117 6.01 1.82 -9.72
CA SER A 117 5.44 0.85 -10.68
C SER A 117 4.91 1.52 -11.96
N ARG A 118 4.21 2.66 -11.83
CA ARG A 118 3.74 3.42 -13.01
C ARG A 118 4.87 4.03 -13.82
N SER A 119 5.92 4.52 -13.17
CA SER A 119 7.06 5.13 -13.86
C SER A 119 7.88 4.08 -14.59
N VAL A 120 8.13 2.92 -13.96
CA VAL A 120 8.80 1.77 -14.58
C VAL A 120 8.02 1.26 -15.79
N ALA A 121 6.69 1.12 -15.68
CA ALA A 121 5.84 0.74 -16.81
C ALA A 121 5.92 1.74 -17.97
N LYS A 122 5.93 3.05 -17.68
CA LYS A 122 6.11 4.09 -18.71
C LYS A 122 7.49 4.05 -19.35
N ILE A 123 8.54 3.78 -18.58
CA ILE A 123 9.91 3.59 -19.10
C ILE A 123 9.97 2.39 -20.03
N TYR A 124 9.36 1.27 -19.66
CA TYR A 124 9.30 0.08 -20.52
C TYR A 124 8.59 0.37 -21.86
N LEU A 125 7.53 1.18 -21.83
CA LEU A 125 6.79 1.59 -23.03
C LEU A 125 7.43 2.75 -23.80
N GLY A 126 8.59 3.27 -23.38
CA GLY A 126 9.24 4.42 -24.02
C GLY A 126 8.51 5.76 -23.85
N GLN A 127 7.62 5.86 -22.86
CA GLN A 127 6.79 7.05 -22.59
C GLN A 127 7.39 7.98 -21.54
N LEU A 128 8.44 7.53 -20.86
CA LEU A 128 9.14 8.28 -19.83
C LEU A 128 10.61 7.83 -19.85
N GLU A 129 11.54 8.77 -19.74
CA GLU A 129 12.96 8.43 -19.71
C GLU A 129 13.48 8.27 -18.29
N CYS A 130 13.05 9.13 -17.37
CA CYS A 130 13.53 9.20 -16.00
C CYS A 130 12.43 9.71 -15.07
N PHE A 131 12.49 9.35 -13.79
CA PHE A 131 11.66 9.93 -12.73
C PHE A 131 12.49 10.19 -11.47
N SER A 132 11.98 11.07 -10.59
CA SER A 132 12.66 11.42 -9.35
C SER A 132 11.92 10.93 -8.11
N LEU A 133 12.68 10.52 -7.09
CA LEU A 133 12.20 10.09 -5.77
C LEU A 133 12.82 10.95 -4.66
N GLY A 134 12.33 10.77 -3.42
CA GLY A 134 12.95 11.36 -2.23
C GLY A 134 13.91 10.36 -1.60
N ASN A 135 13.81 10.18 -0.28
CA ASN A 135 14.65 9.24 0.47
C ASN A 135 14.50 7.78 -0.01
N LEU A 136 15.57 7.24 -0.61
CA LEU A 136 15.64 5.86 -1.11
C LEU A 136 15.90 4.84 0.00
N ASP A 137 16.48 5.27 1.11
CA ASP A 137 16.84 4.39 2.22
C ASP A 137 15.73 4.25 3.26
N ALA A 138 14.61 4.95 3.05
CA ALA A 138 13.41 4.78 3.86
C ALA A 138 12.90 3.33 3.77
N LYS A 139 12.73 2.70 4.94
CA LYS A 139 12.36 1.29 5.09
C LYS A 139 10.91 1.13 5.55
N ARG A 140 10.16 0.24 4.92
CA ARG A 140 8.74 -0.02 5.21
C ARG A 140 8.41 -1.51 5.15
N ASP A 141 7.43 -1.88 5.96
CA ASP A 141 6.70 -3.14 5.84
C ASP A 141 5.50 -2.96 4.91
N TRP A 142 5.52 -3.65 3.76
CA TRP A 142 4.49 -3.55 2.71
C TRP A 142 3.72 -4.85 2.53
N GLY A 143 2.46 -4.86 2.95
CA GLY A 143 1.50 -5.92 2.65
C GLY A 143 0.60 -5.63 1.44
N HIS A 144 -0.37 -6.51 1.20
CA HIS A 144 -1.36 -6.34 0.14
C HIS A 144 -2.73 -5.94 0.73
N ALA A 145 -3.38 -4.93 0.14
CA ALA A 145 -4.58 -4.32 0.71
C ALA A 145 -5.77 -5.30 0.88
N LYS A 146 -5.88 -6.33 0.03
CA LYS A 146 -6.94 -7.35 0.16
C LYS A 146 -6.88 -8.10 1.48
N ASP A 147 -5.68 -8.42 1.93
CA ASP A 147 -5.49 -9.22 3.15
C ASP A 147 -5.72 -8.34 4.39
N TYR A 148 -5.41 -7.05 4.27
CA TYR A 148 -5.59 -6.08 5.34
C TYR A 148 -7.07 -5.78 5.57
N VAL A 149 -7.90 -5.67 4.53
CA VAL A 149 -9.36 -5.44 4.69
C VAL A 149 -10.08 -6.65 5.29
N GLU A 150 -9.58 -7.86 5.03
CA GLU A 150 -10.07 -9.07 5.69
C GLU A 150 -9.78 -9.03 7.19
N ALA A 151 -8.58 -8.59 7.60
CA ALA A 151 -8.26 -8.37 9.00
C ALA A 151 -9.19 -7.32 9.65
N MET A 152 -9.53 -6.22 8.96
CA MET A 152 -10.49 -5.22 9.48
C MET A 152 -11.85 -5.86 9.79
N TRP A 153 -12.35 -6.69 8.86
CA TRP A 153 -13.63 -7.37 9.02
C TRP A 153 -13.58 -8.37 10.19
N LEU A 154 -12.50 -9.14 10.31
CA LEU A 154 -12.31 -10.12 11.38
C LEU A 154 -12.25 -9.49 12.77
N MET A 155 -11.61 -8.33 12.93
CA MET A 155 -11.61 -7.59 14.21
C MET A 155 -13.03 -7.25 14.67
N LEU A 156 -13.93 -6.95 13.73
CA LEU A 156 -15.33 -6.69 14.03
C LEU A 156 -16.16 -7.94 14.31
N GLN A 157 -15.62 -9.15 14.10
CA GLN A 157 -16.28 -10.41 14.42
C GLN A 157 -15.86 -10.98 15.78
N SER A 158 -14.82 -10.44 16.40
CA SER A 158 -14.35 -10.88 17.72
C SER A 158 -15.43 -10.73 18.81
N ASP A 159 -15.31 -11.52 19.88
CA ASP A 159 -16.21 -11.43 21.03
C ASP A 159 -16.02 -10.11 21.78
N GLU A 160 -14.75 -9.73 22.00
CA GLU A 160 -14.36 -8.50 22.69
C GLU A 160 -13.65 -7.50 21.75
N PRO A 161 -13.85 -6.19 21.95
CA PRO A 161 -13.22 -5.17 21.12
C PRO A 161 -11.75 -4.92 21.54
N GLU A 162 -10.82 -5.46 20.76
CA GLU A 162 -9.37 -5.30 20.95
C GLU A 162 -8.70 -4.53 19.80
N ASP A 163 -7.58 -3.86 20.09
CA ASP A 163 -6.76 -3.18 19.09
C ASP A 163 -5.65 -4.11 18.59
N PHE A 164 -5.35 -4.05 17.28
CA PHE A 164 -4.41 -4.99 16.66
C PHE A 164 -3.43 -4.31 15.71
N VAL A 165 -2.17 -4.70 15.78
CA VAL A 165 -1.17 -4.39 14.76
C VAL A 165 -1.28 -5.39 13.61
N ILE A 166 -1.43 -4.86 12.39
CA ILE A 166 -1.49 -5.67 11.16
C ILE A 166 -0.32 -5.31 10.24
N ALA A 167 0.59 -6.27 10.08
CA ALA A 167 1.86 -6.12 9.37
C ALA A 167 2.33 -7.45 8.77
N THR A 168 3.30 -7.41 7.84
CA THR A 168 3.87 -8.63 7.25
C THR A 168 5.04 -9.21 8.07
N GLY A 169 5.74 -8.37 8.83
CA GLY A 169 6.99 -8.72 9.50
C GLY A 169 8.24 -8.55 8.64
N GLU A 170 8.10 -8.15 7.38
CA GLU A 170 9.21 -8.02 6.43
C GLU A 170 9.39 -6.54 6.06
N VAL A 171 10.62 -6.04 6.19
CA VAL A 171 10.95 -4.63 5.97
C VAL A 171 11.87 -4.51 4.76
N HIS A 172 11.50 -3.63 3.82
CA HIS A 172 12.27 -3.34 2.62
C HIS A 172 12.45 -1.84 2.43
N SER A 173 13.56 -1.44 1.83
CA SER A 173 13.84 -0.06 1.43
C SER A 173 13.08 0.35 0.17
N VAL A 174 12.90 1.65 -0.02
CA VAL A 174 12.42 2.21 -1.30
C VAL A 174 13.35 1.84 -2.45
N ARG A 175 14.66 1.82 -2.20
CA ARG A 175 15.69 1.35 -3.12
C ARG A 175 15.45 -0.08 -3.61
N GLU A 176 15.28 -1.04 -2.70
CA GLU A 176 14.97 -2.43 -3.06
C GLU A 176 13.68 -2.53 -3.89
N PHE A 177 12.67 -1.73 -3.56
CA PHE A 177 11.41 -1.71 -4.31
C PHE A 177 11.63 -1.23 -5.77
N VAL A 178 12.48 -0.22 -5.97
CA VAL A 178 12.88 0.25 -7.30
C VAL A 178 13.62 -0.85 -8.06
N GLU A 179 14.64 -1.45 -7.47
CA GLU A 179 15.45 -2.50 -8.08
C GLU A 179 14.58 -3.69 -8.53
N LYS A 180 13.74 -4.20 -7.63
CA LYS A 180 12.80 -5.28 -7.93
C LYS A 180 11.83 -4.88 -9.03
N SER A 181 11.34 -3.64 -9.05
CA SER A 181 10.42 -3.16 -10.09
C SER A 181 11.08 -3.14 -11.48
N PHE A 182 12.32 -2.66 -11.58
CA PHE A 182 13.05 -2.66 -12.86
C PHE A 182 13.41 -4.07 -13.33
N LEU A 183 13.70 -4.99 -12.41
CA LEU A 183 13.99 -6.38 -12.75
C LEU A 183 12.82 -7.05 -13.50
N HIS A 184 11.57 -6.69 -13.17
CA HIS A 184 10.38 -7.20 -13.86
C HIS A 184 10.28 -6.78 -15.33
N ILE A 185 10.97 -5.71 -15.73
CA ILE A 185 11.06 -5.27 -17.13
C ILE A 185 12.41 -5.60 -17.76
N GLY A 186 13.17 -6.52 -17.15
CA GLY A 186 14.45 -7.00 -17.65
C GLY A 186 15.56 -5.96 -17.61
N LYS A 187 15.54 -5.04 -16.63
CA LYS A 187 16.57 -4.01 -16.44
C LYS A 187 17.20 -4.11 -15.06
N THR A 188 18.52 -4.01 -14.99
CA THR A 188 19.27 -3.97 -13.74
C THR A 188 19.65 -2.53 -13.42
N ILE A 189 19.28 -2.03 -12.23
CA ILE A 189 19.69 -0.71 -11.75
C ILE A 189 20.98 -0.82 -10.94
N VAL A 190 21.93 0.05 -11.24
CA VAL A 190 23.17 0.27 -10.51
C VAL A 190 23.15 1.70 -9.95
N TRP A 191 23.45 1.85 -8.67
CA TRP A 191 23.43 3.13 -7.99
C TRP A 191 24.80 3.79 -8.00
N GLU A 192 24.82 5.08 -8.33
CA GLU A 192 26.02 5.92 -8.37
C GLU A 192 25.73 7.24 -7.65
N GLY A 193 26.72 7.79 -6.94
CA GLY A 193 26.55 9.00 -6.13
C GLY A 193 26.03 8.70 -4.72
N LYS A 194 25.64 9.76 -4.01
CA LYS A 194 25.10 9.73 -2.64
C LYS A 194 24.09 10.85 -2.47
N ASP A 195 23.19 10.68 -1.49
CA ASP A 195 22.22 11.70 -1.08
C ASP A 195 21.42 12.26 -2.27
N GLU A 196 21.27 13.58 -2.38
CA GLU A 196 20.55 14.22 -3.48
C GLU A 196 21.21 14.05 -4.86
N HIS A 197 22.49 13.66 -4.89
CA HIS A 197 23.24 13.42 -6.12
C HIS A 197 23.21 11.95 -6.55
N GLU A 198 22.53 11.10 -5.79
CA GLU A 198 22.39 9.69 -6.13
C GLU A 198 21.48 9.46 -7.35
N VAL A 199 21.93 8.57 -8.23
CA VAL A 199 21.21 8.20 -9.45
C VAL A 199 21.15 6.68 -9.63
N GLY A 200 20.04 6.20 -10.18
CA GLY A 200 19.87 4.81 -10.61
C GLY A 200 20.07 4.68 -12.12
N ARG A 201 21.17 4.05 -12.52
CA ARG A 201 21.56 3.80 -13.92
C ARG A 201 21.23 2.38 -14.34
N CYS A 202 20.62 2.22 -15.52
CA CYS A 202 20.41 0.91 -16.13
C CYS A 202 21.73 0.35 -16.66
N LYS A 203 22.15 -0.80 -16.13
CA LYS A 203 23.43 -1.46 -16.48
C LYS A 203 23.53 -1.76 -17.97
N GLU A 204 22.43 -2.18 -18.58
CA GLU A 204 22.40 -2.64 -19.97
C GLU A 204 22.47 -1.50 -20.99
N SER A 205 21.98 -0.30 -20.63
CA SER A 205 21.88 0.84 -21.56
C SER A 205 22.77 2.02 -21.19
N GLY A 206 23.33 2.04 -19.98
CA GLY A 206 24.04 3.19 -19.42
C GLY A 206 23.15 4.39 -19.10
N ARG A 207 21.84 4.33 -19.36
CA ARG A 207 20.90 5.45 -19.16
C ARG A 207 20.49 5.58 -17.69
N VAL A 208 20.39 6.82 -17.22
CA VAL A 208 19.84 7.13 -15.88
C VAL A 208 18.31 7.13 -15.97
N HIS A 209 17.67 6.34 -15.11
CA HIS A 209 16.21 6.22 -15.04
C HIS A 209 15.62 6.73 -13.73
N VAL A 210 16.44 6.82 -12.68
CA VAL A 210 16.02 7.27 -11.35
C VAL A 210 16.97 8.34 -10.85
N ARG A 211 16.41 9.41 -10.28
CA ARG A 211 17.16 10.49 -9.62
C ARG A 211 16.58 10.76 -8.23
N VAL A 212 17.38 11.31 -7.34
CA VAL A 212 16.90 11.87 -6.07
C VAL A 212 16.56 13.35 -6.27
N ASP A 213 15.50 13.83 -5.61
CA ASP A 213 15.08 15.23 -5.61
C ASP A 213 14.57 15.61 -4.21
N LEU A 214 15.20 16.63 -3.63
CA LEU A 214 14.93 17.13 -2.28
C LEU A 214 13.47 17.54 -2.07
N LYS A 215 12.74 17.91 -3.12
CA LYS A 215 11.31 18.27 -2.99
C LYS A 215 10.42 17.11 -2.53
N TYR A 216 10.89 15.87 -2.65
CA TYR A 216 10.16 14.68 -2.21
C TYR A 216 10.58 14.21 -0.80
N TYR A 217 11.52 14.89 -0.16
CA TYR A 217 11.84 14.65 1.25
C TYR A 217 10.77 15.29 2.14
N ARG A 218 10.55 14.65 3.30
CA ARG A 218 9.63 15.17 4.31
C ARG A 218 10.38 16.09 5.28
N PRO A 219 9.74 17.12 5.84
CA PRO A 219 10.34 17.94 6.90
C PRO A 219 10.78 17.10 8.11
N THR A 220 9.98 16.08 8.45
CA THR A 220 10.29 15.12 9.50
C THR A 220 10.12 13.70 8.98
N GLU A 221 11.23 13.09 8.58
CA GLU A 221 11.24 11.76 7.97
C GLU A 221 10.95 10.64 8.99
N VAL A 222 10.39 9.55 8.48
CA VAL A 222 10.24 8.28 9.20
C VAL A 222 11.22 7.30 8.55
N MET A 223 12.26 6.89 9.28
CA MET A 223 13.34 6.09 8.69
C MET A 223 12.94 4.63 8.52
N GLU A 224 12.45 3.97 9.57
CA GLU A 224 12.18 2.53 9.57
C GLU A 224 10.89 2.23 10.31
N LYS A 225 10.07 1.32 9.78
CA LYS A 225 8.85 0.78 10.40
C LYS A 225 8.70 -0.69 10.04
N GLY A 226 8.55 -1.52 11.06
CA GLY A 226 8.27 -2.94 10.94
C GLY A 226 7.67 -3.47 12.24
N ALA A 227 6.63 -4.28 12.12
CA ALA A 227 5.96 -4.94 13.24
C ALA A 227 6.06 -6.46 13.06
N PRO A 228 6.11 -7.26 14.13
CA PRO A 228 6.10 -8.70 13.95
C PRO A 228 4.77 -9.12 13.31
N LYS A 229 4.74 -10.32 12.71
CA LYS A 229 3.48 -10.90 12.23
C LYS A 229 2.45 -10.90 13.36
N PRO A 230 1.16 -10.66 13.06
CA PRO A 230 0.10 -10.70 14.05
C PRO A 230 0.17 -12.02 14.81
N ARG A 231 0.29 -11.97 16.14
CA ARG A 231 0.23 -13.16 17.01
C ARG A 231 -1.07 -13.09 17.80
N GLY A 232 -2.14 -13.65 17.24
CA GLY A 232 -3.41 -13.77 17.94
C GLY A 232 -3.37 -14.93 18.95
N ARG A 233 -3.47 -14.63 20.26
CA ARG A 233 -3.81 -15.61 21.29
C ARG A 233 -5.30 -16.00 21.26
N ASN A 234 -6.15 -15.20 20.62
CA ASN A 234 -7.62 -15.34 20.57
C ASN A 234 -8.21 -15.08 19.17
N TRP A 235 -7.55 -15.53 18.09
CA TRP A 235 -8.15 -15.44 16.75
C TRP A 235 -9.16 -16.59 16.59
N PRO A 236 -10.41 -16.35 16.12
CA PRO A 236 -11.38 -17.44 15.95
C PRO A 236 -10.79 -18.52 15.03
N GLU A 237 -10.97 -19.80 15.39
CA GLU A 237 -10.37 -20.92 14.66
C GLU A 237 -10.77 -20.96 13.18
N SER A 238 -11.92 -20.39 12.84
CA SER A 238 -12.47 -20.25 11.49
C SER A 238 -11.76 -19.24 10.61
N ALA A 239 -10.90 -18.40 11.18
CA ALA A 239 -10.33 -17.32 10.42
C ALA A 239 -9.14 -17.78 9.56
N PRO A 240 -9.06 -17.31 8.31
CA PRO A 240 -8.20 -17.90 7.29
C PRO A 240 -6.72 -17.88 7.70
N ALA A 241 -5.99 -18.87 7.19
CA ALA A 241 -4.59 -19.21 7.51
C ALA A 241 -3.57 -18.06 7.38
N PHE A 242 -3.98 -16.89 6.92
CA PHE A 242 -3.16 -15.69 6.78
C PHE A 242 -2.70 -15.07 8.11
N VAL A 243 -3.47 -15.27 9.19
CA VAL A 243 -3.00 -14.94 10.56
C VAL A 243 -2.03 -16.00 11.09
N LYS A 244 -1.87 -17.13 10.38
CA LYS A 244 -1.06 -18.27 10.84
C LYS A 244 0.21 -18.56 10.04
N THR A 245 0.36 -18.36 8.71
CA THR A 245 1.68 -18.33 7.99
C THR A 245 1.63 -18.27 6.42
N GLU A 246 2.70 -17.72 5.83
CA GLU A 246 3.44 -18.07 4.58
C GLU A 246 2.97 -17.84 3.11
N ALA A 247 1.78 -17.32 2.79
CA ALA A 247 1.33 -17.35 1.36
C ALA A 247 1.79 -16.22 0.40
N GLN A 248 2.51 -15.17 0.83
CA GLN A 248 2.77 -13.99 -0.04
C GLN A 248 4.08 -14.02 -0.86
N ARG A 249 4.97 -14.99 -0.63
CA ARG A 249 6.35 -14.93 -1.12
C ARG A 249 6.55 -14.96 -2.64
N LYS A 250 5.52 -15.21 -3.46
CA LYS A 250 5.65 -15.32 -4.93
C LYS A 250 4.62 -14.57 -5.78
N ARG A 251 3.57 -13.97 -5.18
CA ARG A 251 2.44 -13.38 -5.96
C ARG A 251 2.28 -11.86 -5.79
N GLY A 252 2.76 -11.29 -4.69
CA GLY A 252 2.60 -9.86 -4.37
C GLY A 252 3.46 -8.94 -5.25
N ASP A 253 4.76 -9.25 -5.35
CA ASP A 253 5.74 -8.44 -6.09
C ASP A 253 5.42 -8.35 -7.59
N ALA A 254 4.90 -9.44 -8.19
CA ALA A 254 4.66 -9.54 -9.63
C ALA A 254 3.35 -8.87 -10.11
N LYS A 255 2.30 -8.78 -9.27
CA LYS A 255 0.99 -8.25 -9.70
C LYS A 255 0.89 -6.72 -9.63
N VAL A 256 1.62 -6.08 -8.71
CA VAL A 256 1.56 -4.63 -8.51
C VAL A 256 2.37 -3.88 -9.57
N ALA A 257 3.43 -4.49 -10.12
CA ALA A 257 4.35 -3.83 -11.06
C ALA A 257 3.77 -3.60 -12.47
N LEU A 258 2.83 -4.42 -12.96
CA LEU A 258 2.51 -4.47 -14.40
C LEU A 258 1.02 -4.37 -14.79
N THR A 259 0.09 -4.06 -13.89
CA THR A 259 -1.29 -3.73 -14.30
C THR A 259 -1.43 -2.27 -14.74
N VAL A 260 -0.82 -1.93 -15.87
CA VAL A 260 -1.13 -0.71 -16.65
C VAL A 260 -1.12 -1.06 -18.14
N ALA A 261 -2.26 -1.51 -18.67
CA ALA A 261 -2.52 -1.40 -20.09
C ALA A 261 -3.36 -0.13 -20.32
N PRO A 262 -2.90 0.83 -21.15
CA PRO A 262 -3.80 1.86 -21.64
C PRO A 262 -4.85 1.20 -22.52
N ARG A 263 -6.15 1.45 -22.27
CA ARG A 263 -7.19 1.21 -23.28
C ARG A 263 -6.81 2.03 -24.50
N LYS A 264 -6.30 1.40 -25.57
CA LYS A 264 -6.37 2.01 -26.90
C LYS A 264 -7.84 2.30 -27.12
N ARG A 265 -8.23 3.57 -27.21
CA ARG A 265 -9.51 3.96 -27.83
C ARG A 265 -9.42 3.45 -29.27
N GLN A 266 -9.94 2.25 -29.52
CA GLN A 266 -10.28 1.85 -30.88
C GLN A 266 -11.41 2.79 -31.31
N GLY A 267 -11.09 3.73 -32.18
CA GLY A 267 -12.11 4.42 -32.96
C GLY A 267 -12.85 3.36 -33.78
N LYS A 268 -14.06 3.02 -33.36
CA LYS A 268 -14.98 2.25 -34.21
C LYS A 268 -15.46 3.18 -35.32
N ARG A 269 -14.86 3.05 -36.51
CA ARG A 269 -15.63 3.19 -37.74
C ARG A 269 -16.22 1.81 -38.01
N TRP A 270 -17.54 1.71 -37.97
CA TRP A 270 -18.24 0.52 -38.43
C TRP A 270 -18.12 0.48 -39.96
N GLY A 271 -17.47 -0.57 -40.46
CA GLY A 271 -17.48 -0.97 -41.86
C GLY A 271 -17.78 -2.46 -41.89
N GLU A 272 -18.83 -2.81 -42.60
CA GLU A 272 -19.34 -4.17 -42.76
C GLU A 272 -18.43 -5.02 -43.65
N ASN A 273 -18.51 -6.34 -43.42
CA ASN A 273 -18.07 -7.47 -44.27
C ASN A 273 -16.60 -7.93 -44.20
N GLY A 274 -16.45 -9.26 -44.03
CA GLY A 274 -15.35 -10.02 -44.63
C GLY A 274 -14.50 -10.86 -43.69
N THR A 275 -14.80 -12.15 -43.63
CA THR A 275 -13.96 -13.30 -43.26
C THR A 275 -12.45 -13.17 -43.54
N LEU A 276 -11.59 -13.71 -42.65
CA LEU A 276 -10.58 -14.74 -42.98
C LEU A 276 -9.78 -15.22 -41.76
N GLU A 277 -9.89 -16.53 -41.52
CA GLU A 277 -8.93 -17.35 -40.78
C GLU A 277 -7.60 -17.51 -41.56
N ARG A 278 -6.55 -17.92 -40.81
CA ARG A 278 -5.25 -18.46 -41.24
C ARG A 278 -4.18 -17.46 -41.71
N GLU A 279 -3.12 -17.34 -40.91
CA GLU A 279 -1.74 -17.73 -41.24
C GLU A 279 -0.73 -17.04 -40.31
N ALA A 280 -0.07 -17.82 -39.45
CA ALA A 280 1.32 -17.60 -39.01
C ALA A 280 1.77 -18.72 -38.03
N ARG A 281 1.96 -19.93 -38.57
CA ARG A 281 2.97 -20.86 -38.04
C ARG A 281 4.23 -20.57 -38.84
N LEU A 282 5.32 -20.12 -38.21
CA LEU A 282 6.69 -20.40 -38.64
C LEU A 282 7.70 -19.97 -37.56
N LYS A 283 8.56 -20.95 -37.23
CA LYS A 283 9.89 -20.87 -36.59
C LYS A 283 9.95 -20.63 -35.09
N THR A 284 9.74 -21.75 -34.39
CA THR A 284 10.41 -22.08 -33.13
C THR A 284 11.92 -22.18 -33.32
N SER A 285 12.67 -21.31 -32.66
CA SER A 285 14.06 -21.57 -32.27
C SER A 285 14.40 -20.85 -30.96
N GLN A 286 14.70 -21.67 -29.95
CA GLN A 286 15.53 -21.40 -28.77
C GLN A 286 15.03 -20.44 -27.67
N CYS A 287 15.06 -21.01 -26.46
CA CYS A 287 15.17 -20.39 -25.14
C CYS A 287 13.94 -19.66 -24.53
N GLY A 288 13.32 -20.35 -23.55
CA GLY A 288 12.98 -19.73 -22.26
C GLY A 288 11.83 -18.72 -22.21
N LEU A 289 10.69 -18.98 -22.86
CA LEU A 289 9.55 -18.05 -22.88
C LEU A 289 8.16 -18.71 -22.73
N PHE A 290 8.10 -19.86 -22.05
CA PHE A 290 6.83 -20.51 -21.68
C PHE A 290 6.43 -20.17 -20.24
N ASN A 291 6.08 -18.90 -19.97
CA ASN A 291 5.20 -18.56 -18.84
C ASN A 291 4.55 -17.16 -18.89
N LEU A 292 4.49 -16.51 -20.07
CA LEU A 292 3.87 -15.18 -20.22
C LEU A 292 2.60 -15.16 -21.11
N MET A 293 2.29 -16.27 -21.80
CA MET A 293 1.10 -16.36 -22.66
C MET A 293 -0.17 -16.87 -21.95
N PHE A 294 -0.09 -17.32 -20.69
CA PHE A 294 -1.27 -17.82 -19.97
C PHE A 294 -2.10 -16.73 -19.25
N TYR A 295 -1.67 -15.47 -19.26
CA TYR A 295 -2.34 -14.37 -18.55
C TYR A 295 -2.84 -13.22 -19.43
N LEU A 296 -2.92 -13.43 -20.75
CA LEU A 296 -3.64 -12.55 -21.67
C LEU A 296 -5.03 -13.10 -22.07
N GLY A 297 -5.37 -14.33 -21.66
CA GLY A 297 -6.64 -15.00 -22.01
C GLY A 297 -7.73 -15.07 -20.93
N CYS A 298 -7.41 -14.87 -19.64
CA CYS A 298 -8.39 -15.08 -18.55
C CYS A 298 -9.06 -13.82 -17.98
N CYS A 299 -8.91 -12.65 -18.62
CA CYS A 299 -9.65 -11.43 -18.20
C CYS A 299 -11.01 -11.26 -18.91
N LEU A 300 -11.55 -12.32 -19.54
CA LEU A 300 -12.84 -12.27 -20.24
C LEU A 300 -13.97 -13.09 -19.58
N LEU A 301 -13.71 -13.79 -18.47
CA LEU A 301 -14.76 -14.53 -17.74
C LEU A 301 -14.45 -14.50 -16.25
N ASP A 302 -14.98 -13.49 -15.56
CA ASP A 302 -15.43 -13.63 -14.17
C ASP A 302 -16.43 -12.49 -13.92
N PRO A 303 -17.74 -12.77 -14.00
CA PRO A 303 -18.76 -11.89 -13.47
C PRO A 303 -18.83 -12.14 -11.96
N PHE A 304 -18.69 -11.08 -11.15
CA PHE A 304 -19.31 -10.81 -9.84
C PHE A 304 -18.52 -9.68 -9.14
#